data_AF-A0A1M5PL21-F1
#
_entry.id   AF-A0A1M5PL21-F1
#
_cell.length_a   1.000
_cell.length_b   1.000
_cell.length_c   1.000
_cell.angle_alpha   90.00
_cell.angle_beta   90.00
_cell.angle_gamma   90.00
#
_symmetry.space_group_name_H-M   'P 1'
#
loop_
_entity.id
_entity.type
_entity.pdbx_description
1 polymer ?
#
loop_
_entity_poly.entity_id
_entity_poly.type
_entity_poly.pdbx_seq_one_letter_code
_entity_poly.pdbx_strand_id
1 'polypeptide(L)' 'MAGRNKKVVPEAKAALNQMKLETANELGLSNYENIDKGNLTARQNGYVGGYMTKKLVEMAEKQISKK' A
#
# COMPACT_ATOMS: atom_id res chain seq x y z
N MET A 1 -5.12 18.42 -13.01
CA MET A 1 -3.88 18.58 -12.22
C MET A 1 -3.57 17.27 -11.50
N ALA A 2 -2.54 16.54 -11.92
CA ALA A 2 -2.05 15.39 -11.14
C ALA A 2 -1.22 15.94 -9.98
N GLY A 3 -1.82 16.05 -8.79
CA GLY A 3 -1.10 16.47 -7.59
C GLY A 3 0.05 15.50 -7.34
N ARG A 4 1.29 15.98 -7.48
CA ARG A 4 2.51 15.20 -7.20
C ARG A 4 2.60 14.99 -5.69
N ASN A 5 1.91 13.99 -5.18
CA ASN A 5 2.04 13.58 -3.79
C ASN A 5 3.44 13.00 -3.62
N LYS A 6 4.40 13.83 -3.21
CA LYS A 6 5.76 13.38 -2.88
C LYS A 6 5.64 12.54 -1.62
N LYS A 7 6.16 11.31 -1.65
CA LYS A 7 6.24 10.49 -0.43
C LYS A 7 7.12 11.24 0.57
N VAL A 8 6.74 11.17 1.85
CA VAL A 8 7.46 11.80 2.97
C VAL A 8 8.92 11.36 3.00
N VAL A 9 9.17 10.08 2.68
CA VAL A 9 10.51 9.50 2.50
C VAL A 9 10.59 8.97 1.06
N PRO A 10 11.21 9.70 0.12
CA PRO A 10 11.29 9.30 -1.29
C PRO A 10 12.00 7.95 -1.51
N GLU A 11 12.98 7.63 -0.68
CA GLU A 11 13.80 6.42 -0.72
C GLU A 11 12.96 5.17 -0.45
N ALA A 12 11.93 5.29 0.40
CA ALA A 12 11.01 4.21 0.72
C ALA A 12 10.03 3.89 -0.42
N LYS A 13 10.04 4.64 -1.53
CA LYS A 13 9.07 4.46 -2.63
C LYS A 13 9.05 3.04 -3.17
N ALA A 14 10.21 2.42 -3.38
CA ALA A 14 10.31 1.06 -3.89
C ALA A 14 9.72 0.04 -2.91
N ALA A 15 10.14 0.08 -1.64
CA ALA A 15 9.64 -0.80 -0.59
C ALA A 15 8.12 -0.66 -0.38
N LEU A 16 7.61 0.58 -0.37
CA LEU A 16 6.17 0.84 -0.24
C LEU A 16 5.38 0.35 -1.47
N ASN A 17 5.97 0.37 -2.66
CA ASN A 17 5.31 -0.19 -3.85
C ASN A 17 5.24 -1.72 -3.77
N GLN A 18 6.31 -2.37 -3.33
CA GLN A 18 6.33 -3.81 -3.10
C GLN A 18 5.29 -4.23 -2.06
N MET A 19 5.25 -3.56 -0.91
CA MET A 19 4.26 -3.83 0.14
C MET A 19 2.82 -3.67 -0.37
N LYS A 20 2.56 -2.69 -1.23
CA LYS A 20 1.24 -2.50 -1.87
C LYS A 20 0.87 -3.69 -2.75
N LEU A 21 1.82 -4.23 -3.52
CA LEU A 21 1.60 -5.39 -4.39
C LEU A 21 1.37 -6.66 -3.56
N GLU A 22 2.18 -6.89 -2.53
CA GLU A 22 2.03 -8.00 -1.59
C GLU A 22 0.66 -7.95 -0.90
N THR A 23 0.29 -6.78 -0.38
CA THR A 23 -1.03 -6.55 0.24
C THR A 23 -2.16 -6.81 -0.75
N ALA A 24 -2.06 -6.34 -1.99
CA ALA A 24 -3.08 -6.60 -3.00
C ALA A 24 -3.22 -8.09 -3.30
N ASN A 25 -2.10 -8.82 -3.41
CA ASN A 25 -2.10 -10.27 -3.63
C ASN A 25 -2.74 -11.03 -2.45
N GLU A 26 -2.42 -10.66 -1.21
CA GLU A 26 -3.05 -11.24 0.00
C GLU A 26 -4.57 -11.02 0.04
N LEU A 27 -5.03 -9.88 -0.49
CA LEU A 27 -6.45 -9.55 -0.59
C LEU A 27 -7.13 -10.18 -1.82
N GLY A 28 -6.43 -11.07 -2.54
CA GLY A 28 -6.96 -11.79 -3.70
C GLY A 28 -7.01 -10.97 -4.99
N LEU A 29 -6.36 -9.80 -5.04
CA LEU A 29 -6.27 -8.97 -6.24
C LEU A 29 -5.01 -9.35 -7.03
N SER A 30 -5.13 -10.40 -7.83
CA SER A 30 -4.07 -10.82 -8.76
C SER A 30 -3.77 -9.72 -9.78
N ASN A 31 -2.49 -9.56 -10.13
CA ASN A 31 -2.04 -8.63 -11.18
C ASN A 31 -2.35 -7.13 -10.91
N TYR A 32 -2.47 -6.74 -9.64
CA TYR A 32 -2.75 -5.35 -9.22
C TYR A 32 -1.78 -4.30 -9.79
N GLU A 33 -0.55 -4.71 -10.12
CA GLU A 33 0.43 -3.84 -10.77
C GLU A 33 -0.02 -3.39 -12.16
N ASN A 34 -0.43 -4.33 -13.00
CA ASN A 34 -0.73 -4.10 -14.42
C ASN A 34 -2.22 -3.85 -14.69
N ILE A 35 -3.11 -4.19 -13.76
CA ILE A 35 -4.53 -3.88 -13.89
C ILE A 35 -4.74 -2.37 -13.81
N ASP A 36 -5.59 -1.86 -14.69
CA ASP A 36 -6.11 -0.50 -14.56
C ASP A 36 -6.94 -0.40 -13.28
N LYS A 37 -6.51 0.48 -12.38
CA LYS A 37 -7.15 0.70 -11.08
C LYS A 37 -8.55 1.29 -11.24
N GLY A 38 -8.87 1.86 -12.41
CA GLY A 38 -10.24 2.27 -12.78
C GLY A 38 -11.21 1.12 -12.97
N ASN A 39 -10.73 -0.09 -13.29
CA ASN A 39 -11.56 -1.29 -13.42
C ASN A 39 -11.86 -1.95 -12.06
N LEU A 40 -11.12 -1.59 -11.01
CA LEU A 40 -11.36 -2.07 -9.66
C LEU A 40 -12.37 -1.16 -8.96
N THR A 41 -13.23 -1.75 -8.13
CA THR A 41 -14.16 -0.95 -7.32
C THR A 41 -13.38 -0.02 -6.39
N ALA A 42 -13.93 1.16 -6.11
CA ALA A 42 -13.34 2.10 -5.16
C ALA A 42 -13.10 1.45 -3.78
N ARG A 43 -13.99 0.53 -3.36
CA ARG A 43 -13.84 -0.25 -2.13
C ARG A 43 -12.62 -1.18 -2.18
N GLN A 44 -12.37 -1.88 -3.28
CA GLN A 44 -11.19 -2.76 -3.41
C GLN A 44 -9.89 -1.97 -3.34
N ASN A 45 -9.79 -0.87 -4.11
CA ASN A 45 -8.62 0.01 -4.06
C ASN A 45 -8.40 0.61 -2.67
N GLY A 46 -9.48 1.06 -2.03
CA GLY A 46 -9.45 1.58 -0.65
C GLY A 46 -9.01 0.53 0.35
N TYR A 47 -9.44 -0.73 0.19
CA TYR A 47 -9.09 -1.82 1.10
C TYR A 47 -7.60 -2.17 1.04
N VAL A 48 -6.99 -2.18 -0.15
CA VAL A 48 -5.54 -2.35 -0.31
C VAL A 48 -4.77 -1.26 0.43
N GLY A 49 -5.12 0.01 0.23
CA GLY A 49 -4.46 1.14 0.89
C GLY A 49 -4.65 1.14 2.41
N GLY A 50 -5.85 0.79 2.88
CA GLY A 50 -6.16 0.67 4.30
C GLY A 50 -5.36 -0.44 4.99
N TYR A 51 -5.29 -1.62 4.37
CA TYR A 51 -4.54 -2.75 4.92
C TYR A 51 -3.03 -2.50 4.90
N MET A 52 -2.51 -1.88 3.83
CA MET A 52 -1.12 -1.43 3.77
C MET A 52 -0.79 -0.44 4.91
N THR A 53 -1.69 0.52 5.18
CA THR A 53 -1.51 1.47 6.30
C THR A 53 -1.52 0.76 7.65
N LYS A 54 -2.44 -0.20 7.85
CA LYS A 54 -2.50 -1.00 9.07
C LYS A 54 -1.20 -1.76 9.34
N LYS A 55 -0.62 -2.39 8.30
CA LYS A 55 0.68 -3.07 8.39
C LYS A 55 1.82 -2.12 8.75
N LEU A 56 1.87 -0.95 8.12
CA LEU A 56 2.89 0.05 8.44
C LEU A 56 2.80 0.53 9.89
N VAL A 57 1.57 0.76 10.39
CA VAL A 57 1.34 1.12 11.79
C VAL A 57 1.77 -0.01 12.71
N GLU A 58 1.40 -1.27 12.42
CA GLU A 58 1.82 -2.43 13.22
C GLU A 58 3.36 -2.57 13.28
N MET A 59 4.05 -2.37 12.15
CA MET A 59 5.52 -2.37 12.12
C MET A 59 6.11 -1.25 12.97
N ALA A 60 5.55 -0.05 12.88
CA ALA A 60 5.98 1.09 13.68
C ALA A 60 5.72 0.86 15.19
N GLU A 61 4.55 0.31 15.54
CA GLU A 61 4.20 -0.06 16.92
C GLU A 61 5.18 -1.09 17.49
N LYS A 62 5.56 -2.12 16.71
CA LYS A 62 6.59 -3.09 17.12
C LYS A 62 7.95 -2.40 17.38
N GLN A 63 8.39 -1.52 16.48
CA GLN A 63 9.63 -0.77 16.64
C GLN A 63 9.61 0.15 17.88
N ILE A 64 8.49 0.84 18.12
CA ILE A 64 8.32 1.73 19.27
C ILE A 64 8.26 0.93 20.57
N SER A 65 7.57 -0.21 20.56
CA SER A 65 7.38 -1.09 21.72
C SER A 65 8.68 -1.80 22.17
N LYS A 66 9.75 -1.77 21.34
CA LYS A 66 11.04 -2.44 21.59
C LYS A 66 10.89 -3.93 21.97
N LYS A 67 9.83 -4.58 21.48
CA LYS A 67 9.66 -6.03 21.52
C LYS A 67 10.11 -6.65 20.22
#